data_AF-A0A956K8M4-F1
#
_entry.id   AF-A0A956K8M4-F1
#
_cell.length_a   1.000
_cell.length_b   1.000
_cell.length_c   1.000
_cell.angle_alpha   90.00
_cell.angle_beta   90.00
_cell.angle_gamma   90.00
#
_symmetry.space_group_name_H-M   'P 1'
#
loop_
_entity.id
_entity.type
_entity.pdbx_description
1 polymer ?
#
loop_
_entity_poly.entity_id
_entity_poly.type
_entity_poly.pdbx_seq_one_letter_code
_entity_poly.pdbx_strand_id
1 'polypeptide(L)'
;NDEVGTESSGTGDTTTDTGTTTTDTEVDPFCGDGMVDAGEDCDDGNQDNNDDCTNECMLPECGDGFTQAGVEECDDGNNTSGDGCDAQCVYECNGTVLTTWNGWTYWKVPVMGAATDTNIFAACEDCGMLPPCQATAGCTYNDNLCAQTNNETSCGNPMLGLAQKLCNTNPPSCAMLWGIYQYMGHNWINDSGCGAESGSWCSIGANFQNKFTLCVTQ
;
A
#
# COMPACT_ATOMS: atom_id res chain seq x y z
N ASN A 1 -53.73 21.91 -20.76
CA ASN A 1 -54.29 20.58 -20.47
C ASN A 1 -54.33 19.76 -21.74
N ASP A 2 -53.73 18.59 -21.85
CA ASP A 2 -52.89 17.77 -20.96
C ASP A 2 -52.20 16.71 -21.84
N GLU A 3 -50.97 16.35 -21.45
CA GLU A 3 -50.22 15.07 -21.48
C GLU A 3 -50.43 14.01 -22.58
N VAL A 4 -49.39 13.52 -23.28
CA VAL A 4 -48.44 12.38 -22.99
C VAL A 4 -49.12 10.98 -22.93
N GLY A 5 -48.53 10.00 -23.62
CA GLY A 5 -48.41 8.62 -23.10
C GLY A 5 -48.92 7.43 -23.94
N THR A 6 -47.99 6.80 -24.68
CA THR A 6 -47.57 5.37 -24.62
C THR A 6 -48.56 4.17 -24.46
N GLU A 7 -48.40 3.21 -25.39
CA GLU A 7 -48.21 1.73 -25.23
C GLU A 7 -49.35 0.68 -25.37
N SER A 8 -48.92 -0.43 -26.02
CA SER A 8 -49.29 -1.86 -25.84
C SER A 8 -50.40 -2.56 -26.66
N SER A 9 -50.01 -3.68 -27.31
CA SER A 9 -50.49 -5.07 -27.02
C SER A 9 -50.87 -5.97 -28.23
N GLY A 10 -50.05 -7.01 -28.48
CA GLY A 10 -50.41 -8.44 -28.42
C GLY A 10 -51.44 -9.10 -29.37
N THR A 11 -51.01 -10.18 -30.05
CA THR A 11 -51.69 -11.49 -30.22
C THR A 11 -50.63 -12.46 -30.79
N GLY A 12 -50.37 -13.69 -30.34
CA GLY A 12 -51.08 -14.67 -29.54
C GLY A 12 -50.91 -16.02 -30.23
N ASP A 13 -50.16 -16.96 -29.66
CA ASP A 13 -50.12 -18.35 -30.14
C ASP A 13 -50.24 -19.34 -28.97
N THR A 14 -51.12 -20.33 -29.16
CA THR A 14 -51.57 -21.29 -28.17
C THR A 14 -51.12 -22.68 -28.59
N THR A 15 -50.13 -23.24 -27.90
CA THR A 15 -49.91 -24.70 -27.91
C THR A 15 -49.55 -25.20 -26.52
N THR A 16 -50.45 -25.99 -25.94
CA THR A 16 -50.18 -26.93 -24.85
C THR A 16 -49.46 -28.15 -25.40
N ASP A 17 -48.21 -28.38 -24.97
CA ASP A 17 -47.58 -29.71 -24.99
C ASP A 17 -46.53 -29.81 -23.87
N THR A 18 -46.04 -31.02 -23.66
CA THR A 18 -45.80 -31.66 -22.38
C THR A 18 -44.33 -31.59 -21.97
N GLY A 19 -44.05 -31.16 -20.73
CA GLY A 19 -42.82 -31.47 -19.99
C GLY A 19 -41.50 -31.00 -20.61
N THR A 20 -41.12 -29.75 -20.35
CA THR A 20 -39.74 -29.36 -20.05
C THR A 20 -39.82 -28.08 -19.22
N THR A 21 -39.37 -28.13 -17.97
CA THR A 21 -39.15 -26.93 -17.18
C THR A 21 -37.87 -26.28 -17.69
N THR A 22 -37.91 -25.63 -18.85
CA THR A 22 -36.93 -24.59 -19.15
C THR A 22 -37.38 -23.37 -18.36
N THR A 23 -36.85 -23.22 -17.15
CA THR A 23 -36.79 -21.91 -16.49
C THR A 23 -35.92 -21.02 -17.37
N ASP A 24 -36.53 -20.45 -18.39
CA ASP A 24 -36.03 -19.28 -19.10
C ASP A 24 -36.21 -18.08 -18.17
N THR A 25 -35.45 -18.12 -17.07
CA THR A 25 -35.14 -16.94 -16.30
C THR A 25 -34.11 -16.24 -17.16
N GLU A 26 -34.50 -15.18 -17.88
CA GLU A 26 -33.53 -14.19 -18.30
C GLU A 26 -32.88 -13.69 -17.01
N VAL A 27 -31.68 -14.21 -16.75
CA VAL A 27 -30.78 -13.65 -15.75
C VAL A 27 -30.21 -12.44 -16.48
N ASP A 28 -30.59 -11.25 -16.01
CA ASP A 28 -29.97 -10.02 -16.50
C ASP A 28 -28.46 -10.13 -16.26
N PRO A 29 -27.61 -9.78 -17.25
CA PRO A 29 -26.17 -9.81 -17.08
C PRO A 29 -25.74 -9.06 -15.83
N PHE A 30 -24.93 -9.72 -15.00
CA PHE A 30 -24.50 -9.19 -13.72
C PHE A 30 -23.06 -9.57 -13.43
N CYS A 31 -22.23 -8.54 -13.32
CA CYS A 31 -20.86 -8.68 -12.87
C CYS A 31 -20.78 -9.23 -11.44
N GLY A 32 -20.15 -10.39 -11.31
CA GLY A 32 -19.97 -11.15 -10.09
C GLY A 32 -20.91 -12.36 -9.95
N ASP A 33 -21.53 -12.85 -11.02
CA ASP A 33 -22.35 -14.08 -10.98
C ASP A 33 -21.57 -15.36 -11.31
N GLY A 34 -20.32 -15.23 -11.74
CA GLY A 34 -19.39 -16.29 -12.11
C GLY A 34 -19.48 -16.69 -13.58
N MET A 35 -20.19 -15.92 -14.41
CA MET A 35 -20.38 -16.17 -15.83
C MET A 35 -20.01 -14.92 -16.65
N VAL A 36 -19.07 -15.06 -17.58
CA VAL A 36 -18.71 -13.96 -18.49
C VAL A 36 -19.83 -13.73 -19.50
N ASP A 37 -20.58 -12.65 -19.33
CA ASP A 37 -21.68 -12.24 -20.19
C ASP A 37 -21.25 -11.30 -21.33
N ALA A 38 -22.21 -10.97 -22.20
CA ALA A 38 -21.95 -10.09 -23.34
C ALA A 38 -21.64 -8.66 -22.89
N GLY A 39 -20.37 -8.26 -23.00
CA GLY A 39 -19.88 -6.92 -22.64
C GLY A 39 -18.89 -6.94 -21.47
N GLU A 40 -18.70 -8.08 -20.84
CA GLU A 40 -17.74 -8.32 -19.78
C GLU A 40 -16.44 -8.90 -20.35
N ASP A 41 -15.29 -8.44 -19.84
CA ASP A 41 -13.98 -8.99 -20.19
C ASP A 41 -13.60 -10.17 -19.25
N CYS A 42 -14.17 -10.20 -18.05
CA CYS A 42 -14.03 -11.24 -17.03
C CYS A 42 -15.26 -11.28 -16.10
N ASP A 43 -15.39 -12.33 -15.29
CA ASP A 43 -16.29 -12.44 -14.12
C ASP A 43 -15.72 -13.52 -13.19
N ASP A 44 -15.42 -13.18 -11.94
CA ASP A 44 -14.86 -14.10 -10.93
C ASP A 44 -15.85 -14.52 -9.83
N GLY A 45 -17.13 -14.19 -10.02
CA GLY A 45 -18.22 -14.62 -9.17
C GLY A 45 -18.34 -13.89 -7.84
N ASN A 46 -17.74 -12.70 -7.72
CA ASN A 46 -17.92 -11.86 -6.54
C ASN A 46 -17.84 -10.35 -6.85
N GLN A 47 -17.77 -9.51 -5.80
CA GLN A 47 -17.73 -8.05 -5.91
C GLN A 47 -16.51 -7.44 -5.18
N ASP A 48 -15.37 -8.10 -5.29
CA ASP A 48 -14.08 -7.62 -4.87
C ASP A 48 -13.37 -7.00 -6.08
N ASN A 49 -12.57 -5.95 -5.88
CA ASN A 49 -11.75 -5.38 -6.96
C ASN A 49 -10.31 -5.89 -6.92
N ASN A 50 -9.96 -6.61 -5.86
CA ASN A 50 -8.60 -6.96 -5.49
C ASN A 50 -8.22 -8.41 -5.87
N ASP A 51 -9.01 -9.05 -6.71
CA ASP A 51 -8.83 -10.41 -7.23
C ASP A 51 -8.84 -10.44 -8.78
N ASP A 52 -9.38 -11.50 -9.39
CA ASP A 52 -9.12 -11.82 -10.80
C ASP A 52 -9.92 -10.91 -11.76
N CYS A 53 -10.94 -10.23 -11.26
CA CYS A 53 -11.79 -9.34 -12.05
C CYS A 53 -12.22 -8.12 -11.24
N THR A 54 -12.31 -6.95 -11.89
CA THR A 54 -12.87 -5.76 -11.21
C THR A 54 -14.39 -5.84 -11.12
N ASN A 55 -14.98 -5.04 -10.21
CA ASN A 55 -16.42 -4.84 -10.07
C ASN A 55 -17.11 -4.25 -11.32
N GLU A 56 -16.34 -3.79 -12.30
CA GLU A 56 -16.84 -3.33 -13.60
C GLU A 56 -16.72 -4.41 -14.69
N CYS A 57 -16.34 -5.63 -14.31
CA CYS A 57 -16.10 -6.78 -15.19
C CYS A 57 -15.03 -6.51 -16.25
N MET A 58 -14.05 -5.71 -15.86
CA MET A 58 -12.83 -5.42 -16.61
C MET A 58 -11.68 -6.21 -16.02
N LEU A 59 -10.77 -6.68 -16.88
CA LEU A 59 -9.53 -7.29 -16.45
C LEU A 59 -8.69 -6.28 -15.65
N PRO A 60 -7.95 -6.74 -14.63
CA PRO A 60 -6.98 -5.95 -13.89
C PRO A 60 -6.03 -5.15 -14.80
N GLU A 61 -5.86 -3.85 -14.52
CA GLU A 61 -4.89 -3.01 -15.22
C GLU A 61 -4.02 -2.25 -14.22
N CYS A 62 -2.70 -2.25 -14.47
CA CYS A 62 -1.80 -1.49 -13.64
C CYS A 62 -2.10 0.02 -13.66
N GLY A 63 -2.23 0.60 -12.47
CA GLY A 63 -2.60 1.99 -12.23
C GLY A 63 -4.12 2.23 -12.20
N ASP A 64 -4.93 1.20 -11.99
CA ASP A 64 -6.39 1.29 -11.89
C ASP A 64 -6.89 1.64 -10.48
N GLY A 65 -6.00 1.61 -9.49
CA GLY A 65 -6.28 1.95 -8.10
C GLY A 65 -6.59 0.75 -7.20
N PHE A 66 -6.50 -0.48 -7.71
CA PHE A 66 -6.82 -1.70 -6.97
C PHE A 66 -5.66 -2.69 -7.02
N THR A 67 -5.08 -3.03 -5.86
CA THR A 67 -4.04 -4.05 -5.84
C THR A 67 -4.60 -5.47 -6.00
N GLN A 68 -4.41 -6.11 -7.16
CA GLN A 68 -4.88 -7.49 -7.38
C GLN A 68 -3.90 -8.58 -6.94
N ALA A 69 -4.33 -9.40 -5.98
CA ALA A 69 -3.48 -10.36 -5.29
C ALA A 69 -2.94 -11.45 -6.24
N GLY A 70 -1.62 -11.46 -6.46
CA GLY A 70 -0.94 -12.46 -7.28
C GLY A 70 -0.89 -12.12 -8.78
N VAL A 71 -1.50 -11.01 -9.19
CA VAL A 71 -1.35 -10.41 -10.51
C VAL A 71 -0.29 -9.31 -10.46
N GLU A 72 -0.32 -8.49 -9.42
CA GLU A 72 0.55 -7.33 -9.24
C GLU A 72 1.14 -7.24 -7.83
N GLU A 73 2.27 -6.56 -7.72
CA GLU A 73 2.94 -6.34 -6.44
C GLU A 73 2.41 -5.08 -5.73
N CYS A 74 1.98 -4.08 -6.51
CA CYS A 74 1.47 -2.78 -6.05
C CYS A 74 0.50 -2.18 -7.07
N ASP A 75 -0.23 -1.15 -6.65
CA ASP A 75 -0.92 -0.20 -7.54
C ASP A 75 -0.98 1.16 -6.82
N ASP A 76 -0.45 2.22 -7.43
CA ASP A 76 -0.49 3.59 -6.88
C ASP A 76 -1.51 4.50 -7.59
N GLY A 77 -2.48 3.89 -8.27
CA GLY A 77 -3.58 4.53 -8.98
C GLY A 77 -3.15 5.26 -10.25
N ASN A 78 -1.92 5.04 -10.73
CA ASN A 78 -1.45 5.58 -11.99
C ASN A 78 -0.26 4.79 -12.59
N ASN A 79 0.28 5.26 -13.72
CA ASN A 79 1.40 4.63 -14.44
C ASN A 79 2.64 5.54 -14.50
N THR A 80 2.74 6.51 -13.59
CA THR A 80 3.91 7.39 -13.47
C THR A 80 5.06 6.59 -12.86
N SER A 81 6.28 6.94 -13.27
CA SER A 81 7.45 6.35 -12.65
C SER A 81 8.00 7.23 -11.52
N GLY A 82 8.41 6.59 -10.43
CA GLY A 82 9.09 7.12 -9.27
C GLY A 82 8.17 7.54 -8.12
N ASP A 83 6.90 7.17 -8.14
CA ASP A 83 5.88 7.54 -7.15
C ASP A 83 5.32 6.39 -6.30
N GLY A 84 5.75 5.16 -6.55
CA GLY A 84 5.48 4.01 -5.67
C GLY A 84 5.38 2.71 -6.44
N CYS A 85 4.79 2.75 -7.63
CA CYS A 85 4.56 1.59 -8.46
C CYS A 85 4.90 1.88 -9.93
N ASP A 86 5.73 1.05 -10.58
CA ASP A 86 6.00 1.25 -12.00
C ASP A 86 4.79 0.87 -12.85
N ALA A 87 4.84 1.27 -14.12
CA ALA A 87 3.81 0.91 -15.09
C ALA A 87 3.72 -0.60 -15.39
N GLN A 88 4.49 -1.46 -14.71
CA GLN A 88 4.39 -2.92 -14.75
C GLN A 88 3.92 -3.50 -13.41
N CYS A 89 3.44 -2.63 -12.52
CA CYS A 89 2.97 -2.93 -11.19
C CYS A 89 3.97 -3.67 -10.30
N VAL A 90 5.22 -3.22 -10.44
CA VAL A 90 6.34 -3.57 -9.58
C VAL A 90 6.73 -2.34 -8.78
N TYR A 91 7.00 -2.52 -7.49
CA TYR A 91 7.39 -1.43 -6.60
C TYR A 91 8.58 -0.61 -7.13
N GLU A 92 8.41 0.71 -7.20
CA GLU A 92 9.46 1.63 -7.64
C GLU A 92 10.19 2.25 -6.46
N CYS A 93 11.27 1.59 -6.05
CA CYS A 93 12.13 2.17 -5.03
C CYS A 93 12.98 3.33 -5.54
N ASN A 94 12.59 4.56 -5.21
CA ASN A 94 13.50 5.73 -5.24
C ASN A 94 14.39 5.83 -3.97
N GLY A 95 14.59 4.70 -3.28
CA GLY A 95 15.42 4.58 -2.09
C GLY A 95 16.92 4.58 -2.41
N THR A 96 17.72 5.18 -1.53
CA THR A 96 19.19 5.10 -1.59
C THR A 96 19.73 4.26 -0.44
N VAL A 97 20.63 3.31 -0.72
CA VAL A 97 21.32 2.54 0.31
C VAL A 97 22.18 3.47 1.18
N LEU A 98 21.96 3.42 2.50
CA LEU A 98 22.81 4.09 3.50
C LEU A 98 24.01 3.23 3.86
N THR A 99 23.76 1.97 4.23
CA THR A 99 24.80 1.02 4.66
C THR A 99 24.25 -0.39 4.78
N THR A 100 25.14 -1.38 4.87
CA THR A 100 24.81 -2.74 5.28
C THR A 100 25.46 -3.03 6.63
N TRP A 101 24.67 -3.51 7.58
CA TRP A 101 25.10 -3.77 8.95
C TRP A 101 24.46 -5.04 9.52
N ASN A 102 25.30 -6.02 9.87
CA ASN A 102 24.90 -7.31 10.45
C ASN A 102 23.85 -8.07 9.63
N GLY A 103 24.02 -8.10 8.30
CA GLY A 103 23.11 -8.81 7.41
C GLY A 103 21.79 -8.10 7.18
N TRP A 104 21.72 -6.79 7.43
CA TRP A 104 20.61 -5.93 7.04
C TRP A 104 21.14 -4.77 6.20
N THR A 105 20.47 -4.45 5.12
CA THR A 105 20.71 -3.25 4.33
C THR A 105 19.75 -2.17 4.76
N TYR A 106 20.28 -1.00 5.12
CA TYR A 106 19.52 0.17 5.51
C TYR A 106 19.38 1.11 4.33
N TRP A 107 18.15 1.55 4.11
CA TRP A 107 17.75 2.40 3.00
C TRP A 107 17.20 3.71 3.53
N LYS A 108 17.52 4.78 2.81
CA LYS A 108 16.87 6.07 2.92
C LYS A 108 15.82 6.14 1.82
N VAL A 109 14.54 6.08 2.18
CA VAL A 109 13.43 6.06 1.22
C VAL A 109 12.62 7.36 1.34
N PRO A 110 12.23 8.02 0.24
CA PRO A 110 11.37 9.20 0.31
C PRO A 110 10.04 8.89 0.99
N VAL A 111 9.52 9.83 1.77
CA VAL A 111 8.15 9.76 2.33
C VAL A 111 7.34 10.87 1.70
N MET A 112 6.21 10.53 1.10
CA MET A 112 5.28 11.51 0.54
C MET A 112 4.39 12.07 1.66
N GLY A 113 4.29 13.40 1.74
CA GLY A 113 3.54 14.07 2.79
C GLY A 113 4.24 14.05 4.15
N ALA A 114 3.45 14.01 5.23
CA ALA A 114 3.97 14.10 6.59
C ALA A 114 4.75 12.82 6.97
N ALA A 115 5.83 12.94 7.73
CA ALA A 115 6.56 11.77 8.25
C ALA A 115 5.85 11.15 9.48
N THR A 116 4.60 10.74 9.30
CA THR A 116 3.85 9.93 10.26
C THR A 116 4.32 8.47 10.20
N ASP A 117 4.07 7.69 11.25
CA ASP A 117 4.32 6.25 11.27
C ASP A 117 3.55 5.55 10.15
N THR A 118 2.30 5.96 9.90
CA THR A 118 1.50 5.51 8.74
C THR A 118 2.24 5.73 7.42
N ASN A 119 2.69 6.95 7.12
CA ASN A 119 3.33 7.25 5.84
C ASN A 119 4.74 6.67 5.75
N ILE A 120 5.43 6.52 6.89
CA ILE A 120 6.73 5.85 6.97
C ILE A 120 6.61 4.37 6.64
N PHE A 121 5.59 3.70 7.19
CA PHE A 121 5.35 2.28 6.93
C PHE A 121 5.00 2.07 5.46
N ALA A 122 4.03 2.83 4.94
CA ALA A 122 3.64 2.81 3.53
C ALA A 122 4.87 3.00 2.62
N ALA A 123 5.68 4.04 2.83
CA ALA A 123 6.87 4.28 2.01
C ALA A 123 7.90 3.14 2.03
N CYS A 124 7.97 2.34 3.10
CA CYS A 124 8.82 1.14 3.11
C CYS A 124 8.15 -0.04 2.41
N GLU A 125 6.86 -0.24 2.64
CA GLU A 125 6.05 -1.31 2.05
C GLU A 125 5.96 -1.16 0.53
N ASP A 126 5.76 0.07 0.03
CA ASP A 126 5.83 0.51 -1.37
C ASP A 126 7.20 0.23 -2.03
N CYS A 127 8.12 -0.31 -1.26
CA CYS A 127 9.49 -0.60 -1.66
C CYS A 127 9.84 -2.09 -1.46
N GLY A 128 8.86 -2.92 -1.05
CA GLY A 128 9.11 -4.30 -0.61
C GLY A 128 10.02 -4.39 0.61
N MET A 129 10.08 -3.33 1.43
CA MET A 129 10.92 -3.21 2.62
C MET A 129 10.06 -3.10 3.86
N LEU A 130 10.70 -3.15 5.03
CA LEU A 130 10.04 -2.85 6.30
C LEU A 130 10.78 -1.73 7.02
N PRO A 131 10.10 -0.88 7.80
CA PRO A 131 10.80 0.00 8.71
C PRO A 131 11.53 -0.83 9.78
N PRO A 132 12.76 -0.49 10.18
CA PRO A 132 13.44 -1.20 11.25
C PRO A 132 12.78 -0.89 12.59
N CYS A 133 12.59 -1.92 13.40
CA CYS A 133 12.17 -1.75 14.78
C CYS A 133 13.12 -0.81 15.53
N GLN A 134 12.57 -0.05 16.46
CA GLN A 134 13.30 0.98 17.17
C GLN A 134 14.43 0.41 18.02
N ALA A 135 14.22 -0.77 18.63
CA ALA A 135 15.25 -1.47 19.37
C ALA A 135 15.01 -3.00 19.37
N THR A 136 15.77 -3.72 20.19
CA THR A 136 15.54 -5.15 20.46
C THR A 136 14.13 -5.42 20.98
N ALA A 137 13.71 -6.68 20.90
CA ALA A 137 12.41 -7.16 21.36
C ALA A 137 12.07 -6.68 22.79
N GLY A 138 10.83 -6.26 23.01
CA GLY A 138 10.33 -5.72 24.28
C GLY A 138 10.33 -4.18 24.37
N CYS A 139 10.78 -3.47 23.34
CA CYS A 139 10.61 -2.02 23.28
C CYS A 139 9.15 -1.63 23.02
N THR A 140 8.64 -0.62 23.73
CA THR A 140 7.25 -0.13 23.63
C THR A 140 6.91 0.47 22.27
N TYR A 141 7.90 0.89 21.50
CA TYR A 141 7.74 1.47 20.16
C TYR A 141 7.92 0.44 19.02
N ASN A 142 8.05 -0.84 19.37
CA ASN A 142 8.03 -1.92 18.40
C ASN A 142 6.63 -2.51 18.33
N ASP A 143 6.24 -2.96 17.14
CA ASP A 143 5.07 -3.79 16.89
C ASP A 143 5.42 -4.86 15.85
N ASN A 144 4.41 -5.48 15.25
CA ASN A 144 4.61 -6.54 14.24
C ASN A 144 4.82 -6.00 12.82
N LEU A 145 4.76 -4.69 12.61
CA LEU A 145 4.94 -4.03 11.30
C LEU A 145 6.40 -3.67 11.04
N CYS A 146 7.25 -3.70 12.08
CA CYS A 146 8.66 -3.39 11.95
C CYS A 146 9.56 -4.64 11.85
N ALA A 147 10.71 -4.50 11.17
CA ALA A 147 11.72 -5.54 11.06
C ALA A 147 12.70 -5.51 12.24
N GLN A 148 12.84 -6.64 12.93
CA GLN A 148 13.73 -6.77 14.09
C GLN A 148 15.20 -7.00 13.68
N THR A 149 15.92 -5.90 13.46
CA THR A 149 17.33 -5.93 13.03
C THR A 149 18.33 -6.30 14.13
N ASN A 150 17.96 -6.16 15.41
CA ASN A 150 18.82 -6.28 16.61
C ASN A 150 20.06 -5.36 16.63
N ASN A 151 20.12 -4.41 15.70
CA ASN A 151 21.21 -3.46 15.57
C ASN A 151 21.02 -2.23 16.46
N GLU A 152 19.79 -1.72 16.49
CA GLU A 152 19.38 -0.74 17.49
C GLU A 152 19.02 -1.45 18.80
N THR A 153 19.53 -0.94 19.92
CA THR A 153 19.42 -1.61 21.23
C THR A 153 18.84 -0.70 22.32
N SER A 154 18.61 0.58 22.00
CA SER A 154 18.23 1.58 22.99
C SER A 154 16.79 2.02 22.75
N CYS A 155 15.87 1.56 23.61
CA CYS A 155 14.44 1.83 23.45
C CYS A 155 14.12 3.33 23.62
N GLY A 156 13.39 3.93 22.67
CA GLY A 156 13.08 5.36 22.62
C GLY A 156 14.19 6.24 22.05
N ASN A 157 15.29 5.64 21.58
CA ASN A 157 16.45 6.35 21.05
C ASN A 157 16.77 5.91 19.61
N PRO A 158 15.90 6.21 18.62
CA PRO A 158 16.04 5.70 17.25
C PRO A 158 17.30 6.20 16.56
N MET A 159 17.80 5.37 15.65
CA MET A 159 19.01 5.55 14.85
C MET A 159 20.30 5.79 15.66
N LEU A 160 20.32 5.52 16.97
CA LEU A 160 21.51 5.76 17.80
C LEU A 160 22.65 4.84 17.37
N GLY A 161 22.38 3.55 17.19
CA GLY A 161 23.35 2.56 16.70
C GLY A 161 23.80 2.87 15.28
N LEU A 162 22.88 3.24 14.41
CA LEU A 162 23.16 3.60 13.02
C LEU A 162 24.00 4.88 12.92
N ALA A 163 23.73 5.89 13.74
CA ALA A 163 24.54 7.11 13.81
C ALA A 163 25.98 6.81 14.27
N GLN A 164 26.15 5.91 15.24
CA GLN A 164 27.47 5.45 15.66
C GLN A 164 28.17 4.70 14.52
N LYS A 165 27.45 3.85 13.79
CA LYS A 165 27.99 3.10 12.64
C LYS A 165 28.42 3.98 11.48
N LEU A 166 27.61 4.97 11.11
CA LEU A 166 27.83 5.82 9.94
C LEU A 166 28.80 6.98 10.22
N CYS A 167 28.68 7.58 11.40
CA CYS A 167 29.29 8.87 11.71
C CYS A 167 30.12 8.87 12.99
N ASN A 168 30.18 7.75 13.74
CA ASN A 168 30.82 7.66 15.06
C ASN A 168 30.36 8.79 16.01
N THR A 169 29.05 9.05 16.01
CA THR A 169 28.40 10.13 16.76
C THR A 169 26.92 9.81 17.01
N ASN A 170 26.17 10.78 17.55
CA ASN A 170 24.73 10.67 17.80
C ASN A 170 23.91 11.27 16.63
N PRO A 171 22.62 10.92 16.49
CA PRO A 171 21.81 11.32 15.34
C PRO A 171 21.80 12.83 15.00
N PRO A 172 21.71 13.79 15.96
CA PRO A 172 21.77 15.22 15.64
C PRO A 172 23.04 15.67 14.91
N SER A 173 24.14 14.94 15.11
CA SER A 173 25.48 15.27 14.60
C SER A 173 25.89 14.40 13.41
N CYS A 174 25.01 13.53 12.92
CA CYS A 174 25.28 12.67 11.77
C CYS A 174 24.54 13.20 10.55
N ALA A 175 25.23 13.97 9.71
CA ALA A 175 24.64 14.61 8.53
C ALA A 175 24.00 13.62 7.55
N MET A 176 24.45 12.35 7.55
CA MET A 176 23.85 11.28 6.74
C MET A 176 22.42 10.92 7.16
N LEU A 177 22.03 11.22 8.40
CA LEU A 177 20.71 10.90 8.96
C LEU A 177 19.76 12.09 8.98
N TRP A 178 20.21 13.29 8.60
CA TRP A 178 19.35 14.46 8.64
C TRP A 178 18.18 14.34 7.65
N GLY A 179 16.99 14.64 8.14
CA GLY A 179 15.73 14.48 7.42
C GLY A 179 15.26 13.02 7.28
N ILE A 180 15.88 12.07 7.99
CA ILE A 180 15.42 10.69 8.07
C ILE A 180 14.62 10.49 9.35
N TYR A 181 13.44 9.89 9.21
CA TYR A 181 12.50 9.59 10.28
C TYR A 181 12.38 8.09 10.43
N GLN A 182 12.36 7.61 11.66
CA GLN A 182 12.18 6.20 11.97
C GLN A 182 10.78 5.98 12.52
N TYR A 183 10.18 4.85 12.11
CA TYR A 183 8.93 4.32 12.61
C TYR A 183 8.96 4.08 14.13
N MET A 184 7.86 4.41 14.82
CA MET A 184 7.72 4.37 16.27
C MET A 184 6.51 3.54 16.75
N GLY A 185 5.99 2.66 15.90
CA GLY A 185 4.97 1.68 16.26
C GLY A 185 3.57 2.26 16.48
N HIS A 186 3.25 3.39 15.84
CA HIS A 186 2.03 4.18 16.03
C HIS A 186 1.80 4.68 17.48
N ASN A 187 2.78 4.47 18.36
CA ASN A 187 2.65 4.68 19.80
C ASN A 187 3.30 6.00 20.26
N TRP A 188 4.07 6.66 19.40
CA TRP A 188 4.77 7.88 19.73
C TRP A 188 4.09 9.11 19.10
N ILE A 189 3.62 10.01 19.96
CA ILE A 189 3.05 11.34 19.64
C ILE A 189 2.13 11.32 18.40
N ASN A 190 0.89 10.84 18.59
CA ASN A 190 -0.17 10.88 17.57
C ASN A 190 0.33 10.41 16.18
N ASP A 191 0.76 9.15 16.08
CA ASP A 191 1.19 8.56 14.81
C ASP A 191 2.43 9.24 14.19
N SER A 192 3.29 9.88 14.98
CA SER A 192 4.47 10.55 14.42
C SER A 192 5.66 9.60 14.34
N GLY A 193 6.39 9.65 13.24
CA GLY A 193 7.76 9.15 13.20
C GLY A 193 8.71 10.05 13.99
N CYS A 194 9.84 9.50 14.41
CA CYS A 194 10.86 10.24 15.16
C CYS A 194 12.13 10.40 14.29
N GLY A 195 12.48 11.64 13.97
CA GLY A 195 13.56 11.93 13.01
C GLY A 195 14.75 12.69 13.56
N ALA A 196 15.86 12.58 12.82
CA ALA A 196 17.07 13.34 13.07
C ALA A 196 17.11 14.57 12.15
N GLU A 197 17.40 15.73 12.72
CA GLU A 197 17.57 16.99 12.02
C GLU A 197 18.89 17.62 12.47
N SER A 198 19.40 18.63 11.76
CA SER A 198 20.65 19.28 12.15
C SER A 198 20.55 19.87 13.56
N GLY A 199 21.27 19.28 14.51
CA GLY A 199 21.25 19.70 15.92
C GLY A 199 20.00 19.31 16.72
N SER A 200 19.07 18.55 16.13
CA SER A 200 17.86 18.07 16.80
C SER A 200 17.69 16.57 16.60
N TRP A 201 17.21 15.88 17.62
CA TRP A 201 16.88 14.45 17.51
C TRP A 201 15.55 14.16 18.14
N CYS A 202 14.87 13.20 17.53
CA CYS A 202 13.48 12.90 17.75
C CYS A 202 12.58 14.12 17.52
N SER A 203 12.80 14.76 16.36
CA SER A 203 11.87 15.76 15.85
C SER A 203 10.57 15.06 15.45
N ILE A 204 9.43 15.65 15.79
CA ILE A 204 8.09 15.11 15.53
C ILE A 204 7.83 15.09 14.03
N GLY A 205 7.79 13.89 13.43
CA GLY A 205 7.70 13.71 11.98
C GLY A 205 6.45 14.29 11.33
N ALA A 206 5.30 14.30 12.03
CA ALA A 206 4.08 14.92 11.54
C ALA A 206 4.23 16.43 11.19
N ASN A 207 5.26 17.11 11.71
CA ASN A 207 5.53 18.52 11.40
C ASN A 207 6.39 18.72 10.15
N PHE A 208 6.90 17.64 9.54
CA PHE A 208 7.81 17.71 8.41
C PHE A 208 7.24 16.95 7.22
N GLN A 209 7.26 17.63 6.07
CA GLN A 209 6.69 17.14 4.83
C GLN A 209 7.80 16.71 3.87
N ASN A 210 7.55 15.69 3.06
CA ASN A 210 8.40 15.25 1.96
C ASN A 210 9.86 14.99 2.42
N LYS A 211 9.97 14.24 3.50
CA LYS A 211 11.23 13.83 4.13
C LYS A 211 11.61 12.43 3.67
N PHE A 212 12.43 11.75 4.46
CA PHE A 212 12.82 10.38 4.21
C PHE A 212 12.51 9.52 5.43
N THR A 213 12.30 8.24 5.18
CA THR A 213 12.21 7.21 6.20
C THR A 213 13.43 6.30 6.15
N LEU A 214 13.69 5.64 7.27
CA LEU A 214 14.63 4.53 7.34
C LEU A 214 13.87 3.23 7.06
N CYS A 215 14.23 2.52 6.00
CA CYS A 215 13.73 1.18 5.69
C CYS A 215 14.87 0.15 5.72
N VAL A 216 14.53 -1.14 5.84
CA VAL A 216 15.51 -2.22 5.82
C VAL A 216 15.08 -3.41 4.98
N THR A 217 16.08 -4.08 4.41
CA THR A 217 15.98 -5.41 3.77
C THR A 217 17.07 -6.33 4.33
N GLN A 218 16.85 -7.64 4.30
CA GLN A 218 17.82 -8.64 4.78
C GLN A 218 18.70 -9.15 3.64
#